data_AF-A0A3Q9JKG3-F1
#
_entry.id   AF-A0A3Q9JKG3-F1
#
_cell.length_a   1.000
_cell.length_b   1.000
_cell.length_c   1.000
_cell.angle_alpha   90.00
_cell.angle_beta   90.00
_cell.angle_gamma   90.00
#
_symmetry.space_group_name_H-M   'P 1'
#
loop_
_entity.id
_entity.type
_entity.pdbx_description
1 polymer ?
#
loop_
_entity_poly.entity_id
_entity_poly.type
_entity_poly.pdbx_seq_one_letter_code
_entity_poly.pdbx_strand_id
1 'polypeptide(L)'
;MLVHAESVKLQLDKLRNIIGFKEPNSSKQPDYLGIELKTTRQFSKKRSTIFAQVAEWKNSVIKSSAEMLDKYGYSREDSYKLYCTVRAGIANPQGLSFDVDLEKDILFEIHEIDGITLVWSGKLLRQRLLEKHKETFWIEAESFVNDEGIECFILKQVIHTKNPLLSQLLPLLKDRVITMDHLIKRSGKTNKVSEKGPLFKINSKNLNLLFPEPVYYEI
;
A
#
# COMPACT_ATOMS: atom_id res chain seq x y z
N MET A 1 13.90 -27.40 10.97
CA MET A 1 14.40 -26.01 11.08
C MET A 1 15.47 -25.70 10.03
N LEU A 2 16.44 -26.59 9.76
CA LEU A 2 17.45 -26.42 8.69
C LEU A 2 16.89 -26.47 7.25
N VAL A 3 15.93 -27.36 6.97
CA VAL A 3 15.35 -27.57 5.62
C VAL A 3 14.56 -26.35 5.09
N HIS A 4 14.03 -25.51 5.99
CA HIS A 4 13.25 -24.32 5.61
C HIS A 4 14.16 -23.11 5.26
N ALA A 5 15.35 -23.04 5.84
CA ALA A 5 16.30 -21.97 5.57
C ALA A 5 16.97 -22.15 4.19
N GLU A 6 17.28 -23.38 3.79
CA GLU A 6 17.82 -23.70 2.46
C GLU A 6 16.83 -23.39 1.33
N SER A 7 15.52 -23.61 1.55
CA SER A 7 14.51 -23.31 0.51
C SER A 7 14.32 -21.81 0.29
N VAL A 8 14.44 -20.99 1.34
CA VAL A 8 14.31 -19.52 1.22
C VAL A 8 15.54 -18.92 0.56
N LYS A 9 16.75 -19.39 0.88
CA LYS A 9 17.99 -18.95 0.21
C LYS A 9 17.96 -19.24 -1.30
N LEU A 10 17.50 -20.43 -1.69
CA LEU A 10 17.29 -20.80 -3.09
C LEU A 10 16.23 -19.93 -3.79
N GLN A 11 15.19 -19.50 -3.07
CA GLN A 11 14.19 -18.56 -3.58
C GLN A 11 14.75 -17.14 -3.75
N LEU A 12 15.60 -16.68 -2.83
CA LEU A 12 16.29 -15.38 -2.91
C LEU A 12 17.29 -15.32 -4.07
N ASP A 13 18.05 -16.40 -4.28
CA ASP A 13 18.96 -16.53 -5.42
C ASP A 13 18.20 -16.54 -6.76
N LYS A 14 17.00 -17.14 -6.81
CA LYS A 14 16.11 -17.04 -7.97
C LYS A 14 15.49 -15.65 -8.11
N LEU A 15 15.19 -14.97 -7.01
CA LEU A 15 14.65 -13.61 -6.99
C LEU A 15 15.62 -12.61 -7.62
N ARG A 16 16.92 -12.74 -7.34
CA ARG A 16 18.00 -11.93 -7.97
C ARG A 16 17.89 -11.95 -9.51
N ASN A 17 17.52 -13.07 -10.10
CA ASN A 17 17.36 -13.21 -11.56
C ASN A 17 16.02 -12.69 -12.09
N ILE A 18 14.99 -12.49 -11.24
CA ILE A 18 13.62 -12.14 -11.66
C ILE A 18 13.33 -10.64 -11.52
N ILE A 19 13.95 -9.96 -10.54
CA ILE A 19 13.67 -8.55 -10.25
C ILE A 19 14.03 -7.63 -11.44
N GLY A 20 14.90 -8.08 -12.35
CA GLY A 20 15.21 -7.38 -13.61
C GLY A 20 14.17 -7.51 -14.74
N PHE A 21 13.16 -8.39 -14.63
CA PHE A 21 12.32 -8.77 -15.79
C PHE A 21 10.80 -8.67 -15.56
N LYS A 22 10.33 -8.28 -14.37
CA LYS A 22 8.89 -8.28 -14.11
C LYS A 22 8.27 -6.91 -14.36
N GLU A 23 7.42 -6.81 -15.38
CA GLU A 23 6.61 -5.61 -15.59
C GLU A 23 5.62 -5.39 -14.44
N PRO A 24 5.42 -4.13 -14.01
CA PRO A 24 4.38 -3.78 -13.06
C PRO A 24 3.01 -4.21 -13.60
N ASN A 25 2.25 -4.96 -12.80
CA ASN A 25 0.90 -5.36 -13.15
C ASN A 25 -0.10 -4.96 -12.05
N SER A 26 -1.35 -4.76 -12.42
CA SER A 26 -2.44 -4.39 -11.49
C SER A 26 -3.09 -5.61 -10.81
N SER A 27 -2.41 -6.77 -10.82
CA SER A 27 -2.99 -8.02 -10.32
C SER A 27 -3.27 -7.95 -8.82
N LYS A 28 -4.38 -8.58 -8.44
CA LYS A 28 -4.76 -8.78 -7.05
C LYS A 28 -3.96 -9.91 -6.38
N GLN A 29 -3.36 -10.81 -7.16
CA GLN A 29 -2.62 -11.98 -6.69
C GLN A 29 -1.18 -11.64 -6.28
N PRO A 30 -0.51 -12.50 -5.49
CA PRO A 30 0.91 -12.37 -5.18
C PRO A 30 1.81 -12.44 -6.42
N ASP A 31 3.02 -11.90 -6.28
CA ASP A 31 3.92 -11.68 -7.41
C ASP A 31 4.66 -12.92 -7.91
N TYR A 32 5.08 -13.81 -7.02
CA TYR A 32 5.96 -14.91 -7.36
C TYR A 32 5.62 -16.15 -6.55
N LEU A 33 5.00 -17.15 -7.19
CA LEU A 33 4.66 -18.44 -6.56
C LEU A 33 3.89 -18.30 -5.24
N GLY A 34 3.01 -17.30 -5.13
CA GLY A 34 2.27 -17.01 -3.91
C GLY A 34 2.94 -16.03 -2.93
N ILE A 35 4.13 -15.52 -3.27
CA ILE A 35 4.88 -14.52 -2.50
C ILE A 35 4.74 -13.15 -3.15
N GLU A 36 4.34 -12.12 -2.39
CA GLU A 36 4.34 -10.73 -2.85
C GLU A 36 5.75 -10.14 -2.77
N LEU A 37 6.15 -9.35 -3.78
CA LEU A 37 7.46 -8.70 -3.83
C LEU A 37 7.29 -7.20 -3.69
N LYS A 38 7.88 -6.61 -2.65
CA LYS A 38 7.81 -5.17 -2.37
C LYS A 38 9.21 -4.56 -2.36
N THR A 39 9.61 -3.98 -3.48
CA THR A 39 10.92 -3.33 -3.60
C THR A 39 10.87 -1.86 -3.17
N THR A 40 11.88 -1.41 -2.43
CA THR A 40 12.12 -0.01 -2.11
C THR A 40 13.59 0.33 -2.28
N ARG A 41 13.89 1.60 -2.58
CA ARG A 41 15.27 2.09 -2.64
C ARG A 41 15.92 2.24 -1.28
N GLN A 42 15.10 2.53 -0.27
CA GLN A 42 15.56 2.66 1.10
C GLN A 42 14.41 2.33 2.05
N PHE A 43 14.61 1.42 3.01
CA PHE A 43 13.56 1.08 3.97
C PHE A 43 13.24 2.27 4.89
N SER A 44 14.25 3.00 5.35
CA SER A 44 14.12 4.00 6.42
C SER A 44 13.37 5.29 6.06
N LYS A 45 13.18 5.61 4.78
CA LYS A 45 12.67 6.93 4.36
C LYS A 45 11.21 6.98 3.89
N LYS A 46 10.58 5.86 3.51
CA LYS A 46 9.26 5.90 2.84
C LYS A 46 8.27 4.89 3.41
N ARG A 47 6.99 5.29 3.43
CA ARG A 47 5.87 4.36 3.65
C ARG A 47 5.76 3.43 2.44
N SER A 48 5.76 2.13 2.68
CA SER A 48 5.51 1.10 1.68
C SER A 48 4.01 0.87 1.55
N THR A 49 3.54 0.67 0.32
CA THR A 49 2.16 0.25 0.08
C THR A 49 1.99 -1.21 0.48
N ILE A 50 1.03 -1.47 1.36
CA ILE A 50 0.61 -2.82 1.72
C ILE A 50 -0.34 -3.30 0.62
N PHE A 51 -1.53 -2.71 0.51
CA PHE A 51 -2.49 -3.01 -0.55
C PHE A 51 -3.20 -1.77 -1.07
N ALA A 52 -3.82 -1.90 -2.24
CA ALA A 52 -4.80 -0.95 -2.77
C ALA A 52 -6.21 -1.51 -2.62
N GLN A 53 -7.14 -0.71 -2.11
CA GLN A 53 -8.53 -1.12 -1.91
C GLN A 53 -9.49 0.08 -1.96
N VAL A 54 -10.36 0.10 -2.97
CA VAL A 54 -11.47 1.07 -3.05
C VAL A 54 -12.51 0.81 -1.96
N ALA A 55 -13.24 1.87 -1.60
CA ALA A 55 -14.33 1.78 -0.64
C ALA A 55 -15.49 0.93 -1.17
N GLU A 56 -16.37 0.52 -0.27
CA GLU A 56 -17.61 -0.15 -0.61
C GLU A 56 -18.61 0.90 -1.11
N TRP A 57 -18.60 1.18 -2.41
CA TRP A 57 -19.43 2.23 -3.04
C TRP A 57 -20.92 2.12 -2.71
N LYS A 58 -21.42 0.89 -2.55
CA LYS A 58 -22.82 0.66 -2.16
C LYS A 58 -23.14 1.26 -0.79
N ASN A 59 -22.19 1.18 0.15
CA ASN A 59 -22.35 1.64 1.53
C ASN A 59 -21.81 3.07 1.76
N SER A 60 -21.08 3.61 0.79
CA SER A 60 -20.46 4.95 0.85
C SER A 60 -21.43 6.04 0.40
N VAL A 61 -21.25 7.28 0.84
CA VAL A 61 -22.02 8.43 0.30
C VAL A 61 -21.54 8.71 -1.12
N ILE A 62 -20.23 8.82 -1.31
CA ILE A 62 -19.59 8.97 -2.61
C ILE A 62 -19.58 7.62 -3.36
N LYS A 63 -19.98 7.62 -4.63
CA LYS A 63 -20.22 6.39 -5.42
C LYS A 63 -19.12 6.07 -6.43
N SER A 64 -18.15 6.97 -6.61
CA SER A 64 -17.01 6.73 -7.49
C SER A 64 -15.81 7.60 -7.15
N SER A 65 -14.63 7.20 -7.61
CA SER A 65 -13.41 8.00 -7.51
C SER A 65 -13.49 9.31 -8.31
N ALA A 66 -14.28 9.34 -9.40
CA ALA A 66 -14.54 10.57 -10.14
C ALA A 66 -15.34 11.58 -9.31
N GLU A 67 -16.38 11.12 -8.63
CA GLU A 67 -17.18 11.95 -7.72
C GLU A 67 -16.36 12.42 -6.51
N MET A 68 -15.50 11.55 -5.96
CA MET A 68 -14.56 11.93 -4.90
C MET A 68 -13.62 13.06 -5.36
N LEU A 69 -13.10 12.93 -6.59
CA LEU A 69 -12.25 13.95 -7.21
C LEU A 69 -13.04 15.24 -7.45
N ASP A 70 -14.26 15.17 -7.96
CA ASP A 70 -15.10 16.35 -8.21
C ASP A 70 -15.42 17.13 -6.94
N LYS A 71 -15.60 16.44 -5.81
CA LYS A 71 -15.96 17.09 -4.56
C LYS A 71 -14.76 17.68 -3.80
N TYR A 72 -13.64 16.97 -3.75
CA TYR A 72 -12.51 17.34 -2.88
C TYR A 72 -11.18 17.57 -3.63
N GLY A 73 -11.20 17.46 -4.96
CA GLY A 73 -10.02 17.67 -5.80
C GLY A 73 -9.59 19.12 -5.90
N TYR A 74 -8.40 19.31 -6.47
CA TYR A 74 -7.82 20.63 -6.71
C TYR A 74 -7.04 20.67 -8.03
N SER A 75 -6.98 21.86 -8.63
CA SER A 75 -6.20 22.10 -9.84
C SER A 75 -4.70 22.13 -9.51
N ARG A 76 -3.90 21.46 -10.34
CA ARG A 76 -2.44 21.49 -10.26
C ARG A 76 -1.85 21.24 -11.63
N GLU A 77 -1.18 22.26 -12.17
CA GLU A 77 -0.75 22.32 -13.58
C GLU A 77 -1.98 22.12 -14.49
N ASP A 78 -1.80 21.45 -15.64
CA ASP A 78 -2.87 21.09 -16.57
C ASP A 78 -3.66 19.85 -16.11
N SER A 79 -3.94 19.69 -14.82
CA SER A 79 -4.62 18.51 -14.30
C SER A 79 -5.39 18.82 -13.04
N TYR A 80 -6.45 18.05 -12.81
CA TYR A 80 -7.23 18.11 -11.58
C TYR A 80 -6.94 16.85 -10.76
N LYS A 81 -6.54 16.99 -9.50
CA LYS A 81 -5.96 15.92 -8.70
C LYS A 81 -6.58 15.87 -7.31
N LEU A 82 -6.68 14.67 -6.75
CA LEU A 82 -6.88 14.44 -5.31
C LEU A 82 -5.73 13.56 -4.84
N TYR A 83 -4.61 14.21 -4.51
CA TYR A 83 -3.39 13.57 -4.03
C TYR A 83 -3.15 13.97 -2.59
N CYS A 84 -3.64 13.16 -1.65
CA CYS A 84 -3.55 13.46 -0.23
C CYS A 84 -3.37 12.19 0.60
N THR A 85 -2.83 12.33 1.81
CA THR A 85 -2.80 11.27 2.80
C THR A 85 -3.95 11.46 3.78
N VAL A 86 -4.69 10.40 4.03
CA VAL A 86 -5.77 10.32 5.03
C VAL A 86 -5.26 9.53 6.24
N ARG A 87 -5.56 10.05 7.43
CA ARG A 87 -5.14 9.49 8.73
C ARG A 87 -6.30 9.60 9.72
N ALA A 88 -6.32 8.73 10.73
CA ALA A 88 -7.33 8.78 11.78
C ALA A 88 -7.27 10.07 12.60
N GLY A 89 -8.43 10.68 12.83
CA GLY A 89 -8.64 11.81 13.73
C GLY A 89 -7.94 13.13 13.38
N ILE A 90 -7.29 13.23 12.20
CA ILE A 90 -6.64 14.46 11.75
C ILE A 90 -7.05 14.73 10.30
N ALA A 91 -7.80 15.81 10.10
CA ALA A 91 -8.13 16.32 8.78
C ALA A 91 -6.86 16.76 8.04
N ASN A 92 -6.73 16.35 6.80
CA ASN A 92 -5.71 16.87 5.88
C ASN A 92 -6.18 18.20 5.25
N PRO A 93 -5.38 18.87 4.40
CA PRO A 93 -5.77 20.14 3.79
C PRO A 93 -7.02 20.10 2.89
N GLN A 94 -7.51 18.91 2.52
CA GLN A 94 -8.78 18.71 1.82
C GLN A 94 -9.93 18.40 2.80
N GLY A 95 -9.72 18.56 4.10
CA GLY A 95 -10.70 18.30 5.15
C GLY A 95 -10.93 16.81 5.44
N LEU A 96 -10.17 15.90 4.83
CA LEU A 96 -10.40 14.45 4.90
C LEU A 96 -9.62 13.80 6.05
N SER A 97 -10.28 12.93 6.80
CA SER A 97 -9.67 12.09 7.85
C SER A 97 -10.35 10.72 7.94
N PHE A 98 -9.80 9.83 8.74
CA PHE A 98 -10.48 8.59 9.11
C PHE A 98 -11.16 8.68 10.46
N ASP A 99 -12.31 8.02 10.55
CA ASP A 99 -12.92 7.59 11.81
C ASP A 99 -12.96 6.05 11.82
N VAL A 100 -12.49 5.45 12.91
CA VAL A 100 -12.31 4.00 13.02
C VAL A 100 -13.18 3.46 14.14
N ASP A 101 -14.26 2.79 13.75
CA ASP A 101 -15.17 2.12 14.67
C ASP A 101 -14.70 0.66 14.86
N LEU A 102 -13.97 0.43 15.95
CA LEU A 102 -13.44 -0.90 16.29
C LEU A 102 -14.54 -1.87 16.73
N GLU A 103 -15.64 -1.37 17.31
CA GLU A 103 -16.73 -2.21 17.80
C GLU A 103 -17.57 -2.73 16.64
N LYS A 104 -17.87 -1.86 15.66
CA LYS A 104 -18.62 -2.23 14.46
C LYS A 104 -17.75 -2.86 13.36
N ASP A 105 -16.43 -2.87 13.52
CA ASP A 105 -15.48 -3.32 12.51
C ASP A 105 -15.57 -2.51 11.20
N ILE A 106 -15.61 -1.17 11.30
CA ILE A 106 -15.78 -0.28 10.14
C ILE A 106 -14.73 0.83 10.15
N LEU A 107 -14.17 1.11 8.96
CA LEU A 107 -13.39 2.29 8.66
C LEU A 107 -14.25 3.26 7.86
N PHE A 108 -14.43 4.47 8.39
CA PHE A 108 -15.03 5.59 7.68
C PHE A 108 -13.94 6.55 7.22
N GLU A 109 -14.06 7.06 6.00
CA GLU A 109 -13.49 8.37 5.67
C GLU A 109 -14.56 9.42 5.92
N ILE A 110 -14.14 10.51 6.56
CA ILE A 110 -14.99 11.65 6.88
C ILE A 110 -14.36 12.92 6.33
N HIS A 111 -15.21 13.84 5.91
CA HIS A 111 -14.85 15.23 5.67
C HIS A 111 -15.32 16.09 6.85
N GLU A 112 -14.52 17.06 7.25
CA GLU A 112 -14.77 17.91 8.44
C GLU A 112 -16.10 18.67 8.40
N ILE A 113 -16.64 18.97 7.21
CA ILE A 113 -17.92 19.65 7.02
C ILE A 113 -19.03 18.69 6.56
N ASP A 114 -18.73 17.80 5.59
CA ASP A 114 -19.76 16.96 4.96
C ASP A 114 -20.09 15.69 5.75
N GLY A 115 -19.30 15.35 6.77
CA GLY A 115 -19.43 14.10 7.50
C GLY A 115 -18.91 12.90 6.70
N ILE A 116 -19.56 11.74 6.83
CA ILE A 116 -19.10 10.48 6.24
C ILE A 116 -19.08 10.56 4.71
N THR A 117 -17.95 10.20 4.09
CA THR A 117 -17.77 10.17 2.63
C THR A 117 -17.71 8.74 2.11
N LEU A 118 -16.79 7.92 2.63
CA LEU A 118 -16.47 6.58 2.18
C LEU A 118 -16.49 5.57 3.33
N VAL A 119 -16.82 4.32 3.00
CA VAL A 119 -16.96 3.23 3.98
C VAL A 119 -16.20 2.00 3.51
N TRP A 120 -15.41 1.41 4.41
CA TRP A 120 -14.84 0.07 4.26
C TRP A 120 -15.18 -0.77 5.49
N SER A 121 -15.70 -1.98 5.28
CA SER A 121 -15.73 -2.99 6.33
C SER A 121 -14.32 -3.50 6.65
N GLY A 122 -14.06 -3.77 7.93
CA GLY A 122 -12.82 -4.39 8.38
C GLY A 122 -12.62 -5.76 7.74
N LYS A 123 -13.70 -6.54 7.56
CA LYS A 123 -13.69 -7.79 6.77
C LYS A 123 -13.06 -7.62 5.38
N LEU A 124 -13.51 -6.62 4.60
CA LEU A 124 -12.97 -6.37 3.25
C LEU A 124 -11.46 -6.07 3.30
N LEU A 125 -11.06 -5.18 4.21
CA LEU A 125 -9.65 -4.77 4.34
C LEU A 125 -8.76 -5.94 4.79
N ARG A 126 -9.21 -6.75 5.76
CA ARG A 126 -8.49 -7.93 6.25
C ARG A 126 -8.38 -9.01 5.19
N GLN A 127 -9.44 -9.27 4.43
CA GLN A 127 -9.39 -10.19 3.29
C GLN A 127 -8.33 -9.73 2.28
N ARG A 128 -8.34 -8.43 1.93
CA ARG A 128 -7.38 -7.87 0.97
C ARG A 128 -5.94 -7.98 1.47
N LEU A 129 -5.71 -7.70 2.76
CA LEU A 129 -4.41 -7.86 3.41
C LEU A 129 -3.93 -9.31 3.34
N LEU A 130 -4.78 -10.28 3.67
CA LEU A 130 -4.44 -11.70 3.66
C LEU A 130 -4.12 -12.22 2.25
N GLU A 131 -4.96 -11.87 1.26
CA GLU A 131 -4.75 -12.24 -0.15
C GLU A 131 -3.38 -11.82 -0.65
N LYS A 132 -2.94 -10.60 -0.29
CA LYS A 132 -1.67 -10.03 -0.73
C LYS A 132 -0.47 -10.47 0.10
N HIS A 133 -0.64 -10.63 1.41
CA HIS A 133 0.49 -10.75 2.32
C HIS A 133 0.55 -12.08 3.07
N LYS A 134 -0.03 -13.14 2.53
CA LYS A 134 0.18 -14.51 3.04
C LYS A 134 1.69 -14.78 3.24
N GLU A 135 2.50 -14.36 2.27
CA GLU A 135 3.96 -14.34 2.33
C GLU A 135 4.48 -13.12 1.54
N THR A 136 5.49 -12.42 2.05
CA THR A 136 6.02 -11.22 1.40
C THR A 136 7.51 -11.08 1.62
N PHE A 137 8.23 -10.80 0.53
CA PHE A 137 9.61 -10.30 0.56
C PHE A 137 9.60 -8.79 0.33
N TRP A 138 9.99 -8.06 1.35
CA TRP A 138 10.30 -6.64 1.27
C TRP A 138 11.77 -6.52 0.92
N ILE A 139 12.09 -5.87 -0.18
CA ILE A 139 13.43 -5.90 -0.78
C ILE A 139 13.97 -4.47 -0.82
N GLU A 140 15.11 -4.23 -0.19
CA GLU A 140 15.86 -2.99 -0.36
C GLU A 140 16.87 -3.17 -1.47
N ALA A 141 16.82 -2.26 -2.46
CA ALA A 141 17.72 -2.28 -3.60
C ALA A 141 18.24 -0.88 -3.91
N GLU A 142 19.55 -0.73 -4.07
CA GLU A 142 20.18 0.50 -4.52
C GLU A 142 20.26 0.52 -6.05
N SER A 143 19.80 1.61 -6.67
CA SER A 143 19.90 1.80 -8.13
C SER A 143 21.16 2.59 -8.47
N PHE A 144 21.92 2.14 -9.46
CA PHE A 144 23.03 2.89 -10.05
C PHE A 144 22.96 2.81 -11.56
N VAL A 145 23.60 3.74 -12.26
CA VAL A 145 23.74 3.70 -13.72
C VAL A 145 25.15 3.19 -14.02
N ASN A 146 25.25 2.14 -14.82
CA ASN A 146 26.56 1.61 -15.22
C ASN A 146 27.21 2.49 -16.32
N ASP A 147 28.42 2.15 -16.72
CA ASP A 147 29.17 2.91 -17.73
C ASP A 147 28.49 2.94 -19.12
N GLU A 148 27.53 2.04 -19.36
CA GLU A 148 26.74 1.94 -20.60
C GLU A 148 25.43 2.74 -20.53
N GLY A 149 25.16 3.45 -19.41
CA GLY A 149 23.92 4.21 -19.22
C GLY A 149 22.72 3.36 -18.80
N ILE A 150 22.93 2.10 -18.42
CA ILE A 150 21.87 1.16 -18.03
C ILE A 150 21.60 1.26 -16.53
N GLU A 151 20.34 1.41 -16.13
CA GLU A 151 19.94 1.34 -14.72
C GLU A 151 20.10 -0.10 -14.21
N CYS A 152 20.95 -0.26 -13.19
CA CYS A 152 21.25 -1.50 -12.51
C CYS A 152 20.81 -1.41 -11.05
N PHE A 153 20.52 -2.56 -10.44
CA PHE A 153 20.04 -2.64 -9.05
C PHE A 153 20.89 -3.61 -8.24
N ILE A 154 21.35 -3.17 -7.07
CA ILE A 154 22.05 -3.99 -6.09
C ILE A 154 21.10 -4.24 -4.93
N LEU A 155 20.72 -5.50 -4.72
CA LEU A 155 19.98 -5.87 -3.53
C LEU A 155 20.85 -5.66 -2.29
N LYS A 156 20.28 -5.11 -1.22
CA LYS A 156 20.98 -4.85 0.05
C LYS A 156 20.46 -5.72 1.17
N GLN A 157 19.14 -5.79 1.30
CA GLN A 157 18.48 -6.49 2.37
C GLN A 157 17.13 -7.03 1.91
N VAL A 158 16.74 -8.18 2.45
CA VAL A 158 15.38 -8.68 2.33
C VAL A 158 14.79 -8.88 3.72
N ILE A 159 13.63 -8.28 3.96
CA ILE A 159 12.78 -8.58 5.12
C ILE A 159 11.70 -9.53 4.65
N HIS A 160 11.52 -10.63 5.36
CA HIS A 160 10.54 -11.64 5.06
C HIS A 160 9.47 -11.67 6.14
N THR A 161 8.22 -11.55 5.72
CA THR A 161 7.05 -11.62 6.59
C THR A 161 6.06 -12.67 6.09
N LYS A 162 5.38 -13.35 7.01
CA LYS A 162 4.29 -14.31 6.71
C LYS A 162 3.07 -14.01 7.55
N ASN A 163 1.89 -14.36 7.06
CA ASN A 163 0.62 -14.39 7.78
C ASN A 163 0.38 -13.15 8.67
N PRO A 164 -0.15 -12.04 8.10
CA PRO A 164 -0.38 -10.81 8.84
C PRO A 164 -1.28 -11.04 10.05
N LEU A 165 -1.02 -10.28 11.12
CA LEU A 165 -1.87 -10.21 12.30
C LEU A 165 -3.15 -9.43 11.95
N LEU A 166 -4.11 -10.11 11.35
CA LEU A 166 -5.30 -9.47 10.77
C LEU A 166 -6.06 -8.61 11.78
N SER A 167 -6.09 -8.99 13.06
CA SER A 167 -6.74 -8.23 14.13
C SER A 167 -6.13 -6.84 14.33
N GLN A 168 -4.84 -6.66 14.04
CA GLN A 168 -4.10 -5.39 14.20
C GLN A 168 -4.44 -4.35 13.13
N LEU A 169 -5.06 -4.72 12.01
CA LEU A 169 -5.24 -3.81 10.87
C LEU A 169 -5.98 -2.50 11.23
N LEU A 170 -7.15 -2.61 11.85
CA LEU A 170 -7.95 -1.45 12.25
C LEU A 170 -7.34 -0.68 13.44
N PRO A 171 -6.83 -1.32 14.51
CA PRO A 171 -6.05 -0.64 15.55
C PRO A 171 -4.90 0.21 14.98
N LEU A 172 -4.12 -0.34 14.05
CA LEU A 172 -3.02 0.39 13.43
C LEU A 172 -3.47 1.55 12.53
N LEU A 173 -4.67 1.47 11.93
CA LEU A 173 -5.30 2.60 11.25
C LEU A 173 -5.70 3.70 12.25
N LYS A 174 -6.33 3.31 13.36
CA LYS A 174 -6.74 4.21 14.45
C LYS A 174 -5.54 4.94 15.07
N ASP A 175 -4.43 4.24 15.25
CA ASP A 175 -3.19 4.78 15.81
C ASP A 175 -2.34 5.54 14.77
N ARG A 176 -2.81 5.63 13.52
CA ARG A 176 -2.15 6.31 12.38
C ARG A 176 -0.83 5.68 11.95
N VAL A 177 -0.55 4.46 12.41
CA VAL A 177 0.59 3.65 11.95
C VAL A 177 0.38 3.25 10.49
N ILE A 178 -0.85 2.86 10.16
CA ILE A 178 -1.32 2.68 8.79
C ILE A 178 -2.09 3.94 8.37
N THR A 179 -1.85 4.36 7.14
CA THR A 179 -2.44 5.55 6.54
C THR A 179 -2.83 5.23 5.10
N MET A 180 -3.68 6.05 4.49
CA MET A 180 -4.10 5.83 3.11
C MET A 180 -3.73 7.02 2.23
N ASP A 181 -3.23 6.77 1.03
CA ASP A 181 -3.00 7.82 0.03
C ASP A 181 -4.07 7.74 -1.06
N HIS A 182 -4.84 8.83 -1.23
CA HIS A 182 -5.64 9.04 -2.45
C HIS A 182 -4.72 9.45 -3.58
N LEU A 183 -4.91 8.86 -4.76
CA LEU A 183 -4.13 9.13 -5.97
C LEU A 183 -5.05 9.17 -7.19
N ILE A 184 -5.99 10.13 -7.18
CA ILE A 184 -6.97 10.32 -8.26
C ILE A 184 -6.55 11.52 -9.12
N LYS A 185 -6.55 11.35 -10.44
CA LYS A 185 -6.17 12.38 -11.40
C LYS A 185 -7.12 12.40 -12.59
N ARG A 186 -7.61 13.59 -12.93
CA ARG A 186 -8.19 13.94 -14.23
C ARG A 186 -7.14 14.65 -15.08
N SER A 187 -6.84 14.08 -16.24
CA SER A 187 -5.89 14.63 -17.20
C SER A 187 -6.48 15.86 -17.88
N GLY A 188 -5.82 17.02 -17.88
CA GLY A 188 -6.29 18.18 -18.65
C GLY A 188 -6.18 18.00 -20.17
N LYS A 189 -5.37 17.05 -20.65
CA LYS A 189 -5.26 16.75 -22.10
C LYS A 189 -6.42 15.91 -22.64
N THR A 190 -6.93 14.99 -21.83
CA THR A 190 -7.91 13.97 -22.28
C THR A 190 -9.20 13.98 -21.48
N ASN A 191 -9.29 14.81 -20.45
CA ASN A 191 -10.36 14.85 -19.45
C ASN A 191 -10.65 13.51 -18.74
N LYS A 192 -9.81 12.48 -18.94
CA LYS A 192 -9.99 11.14 -18.37
C LYS A 192 -9.60 11.13 -16.90
N VAL A 193 -10.49 10.60 -16.06
CA VAL A 193 -10.22 10.29 -14.66
C VAL A 193 -9.50 8.95 -14.56
N SER A 194 -8.46 8.92 -13.74
CA SER A 194 -7.67 7.73 -13.41
C SER A 194 -7.43 7.69 -11.90
N GLU A 195 -7.60 6.53 -11.30
CA GLU A 195 -7.31 6.27 -9.90
C GLU A 195 -6.24 5.19 -9.82
N LYS A 196 -5.15 5.46 -9.07
CA LYS A 196 -4.09 4.47 -8.81
C LYS A 196 -4.35 3.64 -7.54
N GLY A 197 -5.58 3.76 -7.03
CA GLY A 197 -6.11 3.14 -5.82
C GLY A 197 -6.00 4.07 -4.61
N PRO A 198 -6.92 3.96 -3.66
CA PRO A 198 -6.61 4.32 -2.28
C PRO A 198 -5.57 3.32 -1.78
N LEU A 199 -4.36 3.82 -1.54
CA LEU A 199 -3.20 3.00 -1.18
C LEU A 199 -3.04 2.97 0.33
N PHE A 200 -3.24 1.82 0.96
CA PHE A 200 -2.97 1.63 2.38
C PHE A 200 -1.47 1.38 2.57
N LYS A 201 -0.84 2.17 3.45
CA LYS A 201 0.61 2.21 3.59
C LYS A 201 1.06 2.19 5.04
N ILE A 202 2.20 1.57 5.27
CA ILE A 202 2.89 1.48 6.55
C ILE A 202 4.36 1.85 6.39
N ASN A 203 5.00 2.37 7.43
CA ASN A 203 6.45 2.48 7.44
C ASN A 203 7.08 1.09 7.65
N SER A 204 8.15 0.79 6.91
CA SER A 204 8.90 -0.48 7.01
C SER A 204 9.31 -0.83 8.45
N LYS A 205 9.68 0.19 9.25
CA LYS A 205 10.07 0.03 10.65
C LYS A 205 8.96 -0.48 11.56
N ASN A 206 7.71 -0.41 11.10
CA ASN A 206 6.51 -0.82 11.83
C ASN A 206 5.94 -2.15 11.31
N LEU A 207 6.64 -2.86 10.41
CA LEU A 207 6.16 -4.14 9.88
C LEU A 207 5.95 -5.19 10.97
N ASN A 208 6.77 -5.17 12.02
CA ASN A 208 6.63 -6.03 13.20
C ASN A 208 5.32 -5.80 13.99
N LEU A 209 4.59 -4.69 13.74
CA LEU A 209 3.28 -4.45 14.32
C LEU A 209 2.16 -5.13 13.52
N LEU A 210 2.37 -5.36 12.22
CA LEU A 210 1.37 -5.95 11.32
C LEU A 210 1.63 -7.44 11.04
N PHE A 211 2.86 -7.90 11.25
CA PHE A 211 3.30 -9.26 11.00
C PHE A 211 3.92 -9.86 12.26
N PRO A 212 3.85 -11.19 12.43
CA PRO A 212 4.76 -11.91 13.33
C PRO A 212 6.22 -11.56 13.06
N GLU A 213 7.10 -11.89 14.00
CA GLU A 213 8.53 -11.50 13.98
C GLU A 213 9.16 -11.65 12.57
N PRO A 214 9.50 -10.52 11.91
CA PRO A 214 10.07 -10.57 10.57
C PRO A 214 11.44 -11.23 10.57
N VAL A 215 11.75 -11.99 9.52
CA VAL A 215 13.08 -12.58 9.31
C VAL A 215 13.88 -11.69 8.38
N TYR A 216 15.12 -11.38 8.76
CA TYR A 216 16.00 -10.49 8.01
C TYR A 216 17.10 -11.29 7.30
N TYR A 217 17.32 -10.99 6.03
CA TYR A 217 18.40 -11.54 5.21
C TYR A 217 19.27 -10.40 4.69
N GLU A 218 20.55 -10.44 5.01
CA GLU A 218 21.57 -9.58 4.43
C GLU A 218 22.13 -10.24 3.16
N ILE A 219 22.37 -9.43 2.11
CA ILE A 219 22.77 -9.88 0.77
C ILE A 219 24.16 -9.35 0.43
#